data_AF-A0A0W0ULJ1-F1
#
_entry.id   AF-A0A0W0ULJ1-F1
#
_cell.length_a   1.000
_cell.length_b   1.000
_cell.length_c   1.000
_cell.angle_alpha   90.00
_cell.angle_beta   90.00
_cell.angle_gamma   90.00
#
_symmetry.space_group_name_H-M   'P 1'
#
loop_
_entity.id
_entity.type
_entity.pdbx_description
1 polymer ?
#
loop_
_entity_poly.entity_id
_entity_poly.type
_entity_poly.pdbx_seq_one_letter_code
_entity_poly.pdbx_strand_id
1 'polypeptide(L)'
;MKLAVLMDPLHHLKPYKDTTLAMLKAAQGLGWYCFYFTQADLFCRQGRAFARLSSIHLGDLSSKDWLQEKVLGEQGLSDMDIVLMRKDPPFDMEYIYSTYALDLAEKEGVLVANKPQSLRDANEKFFTLNFPQCCPPTLVSRDIAHLRAFWQEHRNVIFKPLEGMGGNSVFHVDEKALNLSVILEVLTKGQTVSIMAQHYIPEIVHSGDKRILLINGEPVPYALARIPVKGELRGNLAAGAKGEVVPITARDRWICEQIGPTLQAKGLYFVGIDVIGDYLTEINVTSPTCLQEIAKETGLDIAGDYLRCLEKLIRN
;
A
#
# COMPACT_ATOMS: atom_id res chain seq x y z
N MET A 1 -10.52 0.75 22.80
CA MET A 1 -9.07 0.99 22.63
C MET A 1 -8.84 2.45 22.25
N LYS A 2 -7.59 2.93 22.30
CA LYS A 2 -7.13 4.20 21.74
C LYS A 2 -6.39 3.93 20.43
N LEU A 3 -6.91 4.47 19.34
CA LEU A 3 -6.39 4.30 17.98
C LEU A 3 -5.90 5.66 17.47
N ALA A 4 -4.59 5.83 17.33
CA ALA A 4 -4.04 6.97 16.62
C ALA A 4 -3.72 6.61 15.16
N VAL A 5 -3.79 7.59 14.27
CA VAL A 5 -3.52 7.40 12.83
C VAL A 5 -2.58 8.50 12.35
N LEU A 6 -1.43 8.08 11.81
CA LEU A 6 -0.52 8.93 11.05
C LEU A 6 -0.92 8.88 9.58
N MET A 7 -1.40 9.99 9.03
CA MET A 7 -1.86 10.04 7.63
C MET A 7 -1.71 11.43 6.99
N ASP A 8 -2.02 11.51 5.71
CA ASP A 8 -2.13 12.77 4.97
C ASP A 8 -3.30 13.65 5.47
N PRO A 9 -3.24 14.98 5.26
CA PRO A 9 -4.21 15.90 5.87
C PRO A 9 -5.67 15.60 5.52
N LEU A 10 -6.54 15.56 6.53
CA LEU A 10 -7.96 15.16 6.41
C LEU A 10 -8.74 15.92 5.33
N HIS A 11 -8.35 17.18 5.03
CA HIS A 11 -8.98 18.02 4.01
C HIS A 11 -8.59 17.69 2.56
N HIS A 12 -7.59 16.83 2.32
CA HIS A 12 -7.25 16.32 0.99
C HIS A 12 -7.96 15.02 0.63
N LEU A 13 -8.58 14.35 1.60
CA LEU A 13 -9.19 13.03 1.43
C LEU A 13 -10.50 13.09 0.65
N LYS A 14 -10.91 11.95 0.10
CA LYS A 14 -12.21 11.76 -0.59
C LYS A 14 -13.04 10.75 0.19
N PRO A 15 -13.97 11.19 1.08
CA PRO A 15 -14.58 10.30 2.08
C PRO A 15 -15.29 9.05 1.54
N TYR A 16 -15.75 9.07 0.28
CA TYR A 16 -16.41 7.95 -0.41
C TYR A 16 -15.46 6.93 -1.07
N LYS A 17 -14.15 7.07 -0.87
CA LYS A 17 -13.09 6.13 -1.33
C LYS A 17 -12.03 5.85 -0.27
N ASP A 18 -11.87 6.75 0.71
CA ASP A 18 -10.76 6.70 1.64
C ASP A 18 -10.80 5.46 2.55
N THR A 19 -9.77 4.62 2.44
CA THR A 19 -9.67 3.36 3.20
C THR A 19 -9.38 3.61 4.68
N THR A 20 -8.69 4.71 5.01
CA THR A 20 -8.35 5.08 6.38
C THR A 20 -9.56 5.62 7.14
N LEU A 21 -10.41 6.43 6.50
CA LEU A 21 -11.68 6.90 7.08
C LEU A 21 -12.66 5.73 7.30
N ALA A 22 -12.65 4.71 6.45
CA ALA A 22 -13.42 3.48 6.68
C ALA A 22 -12.94 2.71 7.92
N MET A 23 -11.62 2.61 8.13
CA MET A 23 -11.05 2.04 9.36
C MET A 23 -11.42 2.88 10.60
N LEU A 24 -11.28 4.20 10.55
CA LEU A 24 -11.67 5.10 11.65
C LEU A 24 -13.17 4.99 11.99
N LYS A 25 -14.04 4.83 10.98
CA LYS A 25 -15.47 4.55 11.19
C LYS A 25 -15.72 3.21 11.87
N ALA A 26 -15.05 2.14 11.44
CA ALA A 26 -15.17 0.83 12.07
C ALA A 26 -14.65 0.85 13.53
N ALA A 27 -13.56 1.58 13.81
CA ALA A 27 -13.02 1.75 15.16
C ALA A 27 -14.01 2.49 16.09
N GLN A 28 -14.66 3.56 15.61
CA GLN A 28 -15.76 4.20 16.34
C GLN A 28 -16.94 3.24 16.58
N GLY A 29 -17.27 2.37 15.61
CA GLY A 29 -18.29 1.33 15.75
C GLY A 29 -17.94 0.27 16.81
N LEU A 30 -16.64 -0.02 16.99
CA LEU A 30 -16.10 -0.86 18.08
C LEU A 30 -15.96 -0.10 19.42
N GLY A 31 -16.40 1.16 19.50
CA GLY A 31 -16.32 1.98 20.72
C GLY A 31 -14.90 2.46 21.05
N TRP A 32 -14.03 2.62 20.05
CA TRP A 32 -12.65 3.08 20.25
C TRP A 32 -12.53 4.60 20.14
N TYR A 33 -11.60 5.18 20.89
CA TYR A 33 -11.22 6.58 20.80
C TYR A 33 -10.26 6.77 19.63
N CYS A 34 -10.65 7.59 18.66
CA CYS A 34 -9.86 7.85 17.45
C CYS A 34 -9.09 9.17 17.56
N PHE A 35 -7.80 9.12 17.21
CA PHE A 35 -6.90 10.25 17.18
C PHE A 35 -6.20 10.34 15.82
N TYR A 36 -5.87 11.54 15.40
CA TYR A 36 -5.21 11.83 14.13
C TYR A 36 -4.03 12.77 14.34
N PHE A 37 -2.99 12.58 13.54
CA PHE A 37 -1.83 13.46 13.44
C PHE A 37 -1.17 13.31 12.05
N THR A 38 -0.43 14.34 11.62
CA THR A 38 0.35 14.31 10.39
C THR A 38 1.83 14.05 10.66
N GLN A 39 2.61 13.88 9.60
CA GLN A 39 4.08 13.80 9.68
C GLN A 39 4.70 15.07 10.27
N ALA A 40 4.07 16.25 10.10
CA ALA A 40 4.53 17.52 10.67
C ALA A 40 4.20 17.67 12.17
N ASP A 41 3.33 16.81 12.70
CA ASP A 41 2.95 16.78 14.12
C ASP A 41 3.79 15.78 14.94
N LEU A 42 4.50 14.87 14.26
CA LEU A 42 5.33 13.81 14.82
C LEU A 42 6.73 14.32 15.18
N PHE A 43 7.20 14.03 16.40
CA PHE A 43 8.55 14.38 16.83
C PHE A 43 9.09 13.41 17.89
N CYS A 44 10.41 13.40 18.06
CA CYS A 44 11.09 12.57 19.06
C CYS A 44 11.80 13.45 20.10
N ARG A 45 11.75 13.06 21.37
CA ARG A 45 12.44 13.74 22.47
C ARG A 45 13.02 12.70 23.42
N GLN A 46 14.34 12.73 23.61
CA GLN A 46 15.08 11.86 24.54
C GLN A 46 14.79 10.35 24.38
N GLY A 47 14.72 9.88 23.13
CA GLY A 47 14.49 8.45 22.82
C GLY A 47 13.03 7.98 22.91
N ARG A 48 12.08 8.90 23.11
CA ARG A 48 10.63 8.64 23.11
C ARG A 48 9.93 9.38 21.97
N ALA A 49 8.82 8.84 21.48
CA ALA A 49 8.05 9.43 20.39
C ALA A 49 6.77 10.11 20.88
N PHE A 50 6.50 11.28 20.30
CA PHE A 50 5.38 12.15 20.65
C PHE A 50 4.70 12.64 19.37
N ALA A 51 3.43 13.05 19.49
CA ALA A 51 2.74 13.75 18.43
C ALA A 51 1.89 14.89 18.98
N ARG A 52 1.60 15.90 18.16
CA ARG A 52 0.46 16.80 18.40
C ARG A 52 -0.80 16.08 17.93
N LEU A 53 -1.58 15.57 18.89
CA LEU A 53 -2.79 14.81 18.56
C LEU A 53 -4.02 15.72 18.48
N SER A 54 -4.91 15.42 17.53
CA SER A 54 -6.33 15.79 17.61
C SER A 54 -7.15 14.53 17.85
N SER A 55 -8.13 14.59 18.76
CA SER A 55 -9.20 13.58 18.80
C SER A 55 -10.20 13.87 17.67
N ILE A 56 -10.62 12.82 16.96
CA ILE A 56 -11.54 12.93 15.82
C ILE A 56 -12.78 12.06 16.02
N HIS A 57 -13.93 12.56 15.56
CA HIS A 57 -15.18 11.81 15.48
C HIS A 57 -15.80 12.00 14.09
N LEU A 58 -15.93 10.91 13.35
CA LEU A 58 -16.51 10.87 12.01
C LEU A 58 -18.03 10.72 12.10
N GLY A 59 -18.75 11.71 11.56
CA GLY A 59 -20.21 11.75 11.38
C GLY A 59 -20.66 11.06 10.07
N ASP A 60 -21.70 11.58 9.41
CA ASP A 60 -22.09 11.10 8.08
C ASP A 60 -21.07 11.56 7.03
N LEU A 61 -20.39 10.63 6.35
CA LEU A 61 -19.36 10.90 5.33
C LEU A 61 -19.91 11.53 4.03
N SER A 62 -21.24 11.65 3.89
CA SER A 62 -21.90 12.43 2.82
C SER A 62 -22.25 13.86 3.22
N SER A 63 -22.18 14.19 4.52
CA SER A 63 -22.40 15.54 5.03
C SER A 63 -21.17 16.43 4.83
N LYS A 64 -21.34 17.76 4.95
CA LYS A 64 -20.22 18.70 5.09
C LYS A 64 -19.56 18.58 6.46
N ASP A 65 -20.37 18.35 7.49
CA ASP A 65 -19.95 18.24 8.89
C ASP A 65 -19.58 16.78 9.24
N TRP A 66 -18.95 16.07 8.31
CA TRP A 66 -18.57 14.65 8.43
C TRP A 66 -17.44 14.40 9.43
N LEU A 67 -16.73 15.44 9.84
CA LEU A 67 -15.60 15.42 10.75
C LEU A 67 -15.82 16.41 11.88
N GLN A 68 -15.74 15.93 13.12
CA GLN A 68 -15.52 16.76 14.30
C GLN A 68 -14.08 16.54 14.77
N GLU A 69 -13.29 17.60 14.82
CA GLU A 69 -11.90 17.58 15.27
C GLU A 69 -11.73 18.43 16.53
N LYS A 70 -10.93 17.94 17.49
CA LYS A 70 -10.50 18.70 18.67
C LYS A 70 -9.02 18.46 18.95
N VAL A 71 -8.23 19.52 18.81
CA VAL A 71 -6.79 19.54 19.15
C VAL A 71 -6.59 19.26 20.64
N LEU A 72 -5.60 18.42 20.98
CA LEU A 72 -5.23 18.04 22.34
C LEU A 72 -3.85 18.54 22.77
N GLY A 73 -2.93 18.78 21.83
CA GLY A 73 -1.54 19.22 22.11
C GLY A 73 -0.51 18.09 22.08
N GLU A 74 0.67 18.27 22.67
CA GLU A 74 1.67 17.18 22.77
C GLU A 74 1.10 16.02 23.60
N GLN A 75 1.14 14.80 23.06
CA GLN A 75 0.86 13.56 23.79
C GLN A 75 1.99 12.55 23.47
N GLY A 76 2.25 11.61 24.38
CA GLY A 76 3.15 10.50 24.08
C GLY A 76 2.46 9.52 23.14
N LEU A 77 3.16 8.99 22.12
CA LEU A 77 2.60 7.90 21.33
C LEU A 77 2.45 6.62 22.17
N SER A 78 3.28 6.46 23.22
CA SER A 78 3.14 5.48 24.31
C SER A 78 1.76 5.45 24.96
N ASP A 79 0.99 6.53 24.84
CA ASP A 79 -0.30 6.67 25.52
C ASP A 79 -1.45 6.05 24.70
N MET A 80 -1.16 5.48 23.52
CA MET A 80 -2.09 4.84 22.58
C MET A 80 -1.96 3.31 22.61
N ASP A 81 -3.03 2.58 22.29
CA ASP A 81 -2.96 1.12 22.16
C ASP A 81 -2.43 0.72 20.77
N ILE A 82 -2.88 1.45 19.73
CA ILE A 82 -2.55 1.20 18.32
C ILE A 82 -2.18 2.52 17.63
N VAL A 83 -1.17 2.49 16.76
CA VAL A 83 -0.92 3.52 15.74
C VAL A 83 -1.03 2.91 14.35
N LEU A 84 -1.94 3.42 13.51
CA LEU A 84 -1.96 3.07 12.08
C LEU A 84 -1.02 3.99 11.31
N MET A 85 -0.06 3.41 10.59
CA MET A 85 0.74 4.12 9.59
C MET A 85 0.00 4.11 8.25
N ARG A 86 -0.65 5.23 7.92
CA ARG A 86 -1.53 5.42 6.76
C ARG A 86 -1.18 6.68 5.96
N LYS A 87 0.06 7.14 6.08
CA LYS A 87 0.67 8.12 5.17
C LYS A 87 0.82 7.48 3.78
N ASP A 88 0.34 8.15 2.74
CA ASP A 88 0.53 7.71 1.36
C ASP A 88 1.99 7.89 0.92
N PRO A 89 2.51 7.06 -0.01
CA PRO A 89 3.81 7.28 -0.67
C PRO A 89 3.98 8.68 -1.29
N PRO A 90 5.20 9.13 -1.63
CA PRO A 90 6.43 8.34 -1.81
C PRO A 90 6.99 7.72 -0.53
N PHE A 91 7.66 6.58 -0.70
CA PHE A 91 8.54 6.04 0.33
C PHE A 91 9.89 6.74 0.20
N ASP A 92 10.07 7.81 0.96
CA ASP A 92 11.26 8.68 0.96
C ASP A 92 11.94 8.72 2.34
N MET A 93 12.91 9.63 2.51
CA MET A 93 13.63 9.77 3.78
C MET A 93 12.73 10.24 4.94
N GLU A 94 11.70 11.04 4.70
CA GLU A 94 10.77 11.47 5.75
C GLU A 94 9.82 10.34 6.13
N TYR A 95 9.40 9.51 5.16
CA TYR A 95 8.73 8.24 5.44
C TYR A 95 9.60 7.34 6.32
N ILE A 96 10.88 7.19 5.98
CA ILE A 96 11.86 6.42 6.78
C ILE A 96 12.01 7.01 8.19
N TYR A 97 12.20 8.33 8.35
CA TYR A 97 12.29 8.96 9.67
C TYR A 97 11.01 8.80 10.49
N SER A 98 9.85 8.84 9.84
CA SER A 98 8.55 8.53 10.48
C SER A 98 8.55 7.09 11.02
N THR A 99 9.06 6.11 10.27
CA THR A 99 9.18 4.74 10.79
C THR A 99 10.17 4.61 11.96
N TYR A 100 11.25 5.40 12.01
CA TYR A 100 12.16 5.39 13.17
C TYR A 100 11.51 5.98 14.43
N ALA A 101 10.69 7.03 14.28
CA ALA A 101 9.91 7.57 15.39
C ALA A 101 8.87 6.55 15.88
N LEU A 102 8.17 5.87 14.96
CA LEU A 102 7.21 4.82 15.30
C LEU A 102 7.87 3.58 15.92
N ASP A 103 9.12 3.23 15.56
CA ASP A 103 9.90 2.18 16.24
C ASP A 103 10.20 2.53 17.72
N LEU A 104 10.13 3.79 18.13
CA LEU A 104 10.25 4.16 19.56
C LEU A 104 8.92 3.90 20.28
N ALA A 105 7.79 4.29 19.69
CA ALA A 105 6.46 3.97 20.21
C ALA A 105 6.24 2.45 20.32
N GLU A 106 6.69 1.68 19.32
CA GLU A 106 6.62 0.20 19.36
C GLU A 106 7.41 -0.39 20.54
N LYS A 107 8.59 0.14 20.84
CA LYS A 107 9.41 -0.27 22.00
C LYS A 107 8.80 0.13 23.34
N GLU A 108 7.91 1.11 23.35
CA GLU A 108 7.12 1.51 24.53
C GLU A 108 5.80 0.70 24.65
N GLY A 109 5.56 -0.28 23.77
CA GLY A 109 4.46 -1.25 23.85
C GLY A 109 3.29 -1.01 22.89
N VAL A 110 3.37 -0.01 22.01
CA VAL A 110 2.29 0.38 21.09
C VAL A 110 2.28 -0.54 19.86
N LEU A 111 1.12 -1.09 19.47
CA LEU A 111 1.04 -1.82 18.20
C LEU A 111 1.04 -0.84 17.03
N VAL A 112 2.17 -0.73 16.33
CA VAL A 112 2.22 0.02 15.07
C VAL A 112 1.87 -0.88 13.89
N ALA A 113 0.87 -0.50 13.12
CA ALA A 113 0.34 -1.28 12.01
C ALA A 113 0.41 -0.48 10.69
N ASN A 114 1.19 -0.88 9.68
CA ASN A 114 2.13 -2.01 9.65
C ASN A 114 3.44 -1.75 10.43
N LYS A 115 4.14 -2.82 10.81
CA LYS A 115 5.40 -2.76 11.59
C LYS A 115 6.44 -1.79 10.96
N PRO A 116 7.04 -0.83 11.69
CA PRO A 116 7.81 0.24 11.06
C PRO A 116 9.13 -0.25 10.46
N GLN A 117 9.82 -1.20 11.11
CA GLN A 117 10.94 -1.92 10.50
C GLN A 117 10.56 -2.56 9.17
N SER A 118 9.43 -3.27 9.12
CA SER A 118 9.05 -4.03 7.92
C SER A 118 8.54 -3.14 6.78
N LEU A 119 8.04 -1.94 7.07
CA LEU A 119 7.83 -0.90 6.06
C LEU A 119 9.15 -0.47 5.38
N ARG A 120 10.29 -0.54 6.06
CA ARG A 120 11.62 -0.30 5.45
C ARG A 120 12.17 -1.53 4.73
N ASP A 121 11.95 -2.73 5.27
CA ASP A 121 12.41 -3.98 4.64
C ASP A 121 11.65 -4.31 3.33
N ALA A 122 10.37 -3.91 3.23
CA ALA A 122 9.44 -4.35 2.19
C ALA A 122 9.07 -3.24 1.19
N ASN A 123 10.04 -2.71 0.43
CA ASN A 123 9.74 -1.83 -0.71
C ASN A 123 8.74 -2.51 -1.67
N GLU A 124 7.67 -1.80 -2.02
CA GLU A 124 6.46 -2.38 -2.62
C GLU A 124 6.67 -3.09 -3.96
N LYS A 125 7.77 -2.77 -4.66
CA LYS A 125 8.19 -3.44 -5.90
C LYS A 125 9.28 -4.46 -5.61
N PHE A 126 10.37 -4.06 -4.97
CA PHE A 126 11.54 -4.93 -4.75
C PHE A 126 11.22 -6.15 -3.87
N PHE A 127 10.29 -6.02 -2.92
CA PHE A 127 9.91 -7.11 -2.00
C PHE A 127 9.30 -8.33 -2.72
N THR A 128 8.75 -8.15 -3.93
CA THR A 128 8.28 -9.25 -4.79
C THR A 128 9.37 -10.27 -5.13
N LEU A 129 10.64 -9.88 -5.13
CA LEU A 129 11.78 -10.76 -5.42
C LEU A 129 12.00 -11.87 -4.38
N ASN A 130 11.33 -11.82 -3.23
CA ASN A 130 11.29 -12.93 -2.26
C ASN A 130 10.33 -14.06 -2.71
N PHE A 131 9.50 -13.82 -3.73
CA PHE A 131 8.47 -14.72 -4.23
C PHE A 131 8.54 -14.88 -5.76
N PRO A 132 9.71 -15.25 -6.35
CA PRO A 132 9.88 -15.32 -7.80
C PRO A 132 8.90 -16.30 -8.48
N GLN A 133 8.43 -17.33 -7.76
CA GLN A 133 7.40 -18.28 -8.22
C GLN A 133 6.00 -17.67 -8.41
N CYS A 134 5.77 -16.48 -7.86
CA CYS A 134 4.53 -15.72 -8.01
C CYS A 134 4.63 -14.64 -9.10
N CYS A 135 5.83 -14.25 -9.52
CA CYS A 135 6.09 -13.05 -10.32
C CYS A 135 6.24 -13.38 -11.83
N PRO A 136 6.07 -12.40 -12.73
CA PRO A 136 6.57 -12.56 -14.10
C PRO A 136 8.11 -12.61 -14.08
N PRO A 137 8.77 -13.05 -15.16
CA PRO A 137 10.20 -12.80 -15.35
C PRO A 137 10.53 -11.35 -15.03
N THR A 138 11.47 -11.12 -14.11
CA THR A 138 11.74 -9.83 -13.48
C THR A 138 13.24 -9.64 -13.28
N LEU A 139 13.76 -8.48 -13.67
CA LEU A 139 15.11 -8.01 -13.40
C LEU A 139 15.03 -6.68 -12.64
N VAL A 140 15.94 -6.48 -11.67
CA VAL A 140 16.18 -5.14 -11.09
C VAL A 140 17.64 -4.76 -11.33
N SER A 141 17.87 -3.62 -11.97
CA SER A 141 19.21 -3.14 -12.33
C SER A 141 19.23 -1.63 -12.58
N ARG A 142 20.41 -1.02 -12.46
CA ARG A 142 20.71 0.33 -12.98
C ARG A 142 21.54 0.30 -14.27
N ASP A 143 22.03 -0.87 -14.64
CA ASP A 143 22.91 -1.09 -15.79
C ASP A 143 22.08 -1.31 -17.06
N ILE A 144 22.28 -0.41 -18.03
CA ILE A 144 21.56 -0.38 -19.31
C ILE A 144 21.89 -1.59 -20.18
N ALA A 145 23.07 -2.22 -20.05
CA ALA A 145 23.40 -3.44 -20.77
C ALA A 145 22.54 -4.61 -20.30
N HIS A 146 22.43 -4.82 -18.99
CA HIS A 146 21.56 -5.84 -18.40
C HIS A 146 20.08 -5.59 -18.72
N LEU A 147 19.60 -4.35 -18.60
CA LEU A 147 18.21 -3.98 -18.91
C LEU A 147 17.87 -4.17 -20.41
N ARG A 148 18.85 -3.91 -21.31
CA ARG A 148 18.70 -4.14 -22.75
C ARG A 148 18.75 -5.63 -23.10
N ALA A 149 19.60 -6.42 -22.45
CA ALA A 149 19.65 -7.87 -22.63
C ALA A 149 18.31 -8.54 -22.23
N PHE A 150 17.72 -8.12 -21.11
CA PHE A 150 16.40 -8.57 -20.66
C PHE A 150 15.28 -8.27 -21.68
N TRP A 151 15.32 -7.10 -22.33
CA TRP A 151 14.41 -6.82 -23.46
C TRP A 151 14.75 -7.64 -24.72
N GLN A 152 16.03 -7.92 -25.00
CA GLN A 152 16.42 -8.78 -26.13
C GLN A 152 15.97 -10.25 -25.94
N GLU A 153 15.84 -10.70 -24.69
CA GLU A 153 15.28 -12.01 -24.34
C GLU A 153 13.75 -12.01 -24.46
N HIS A 154 13.05 -11.15 -23.70
CA HIS A 154 11.59 -11.23 -23.57
C HIS A 154 10.79 -10.44 -24.62
N ARG A 155 11.43 -9.52 -25.36
CA ARG A 155 10.89 -8.65 -26.45
C ARG A 155 9.74 -7.71 -26.10
N ASN A 156 9.06 -7.96 -25.00
CA ASN A 156 7.85 -7.27 -24.57
C ASN A 156 7.96 -7.05 -23.05
N VAL A 157 8.30 -5.82 -22.64
CA VAL A 157 8.79 -5.51 -21.29
C VAL A 157 8.15 -4.24 -20.74
N ILE A 158 7.80 -4.28 -19.45
CA ILE A 158 7.49 -3.11 -18.62
C ILE A 158 8.75 -2.68 -17.88
N PHE A 159 9.14 -1.41 -18.02
CA PHE A 159 10.16 -0.77 -17.19
C PHE A 159 9.48 0.22 -16.22
N LYS A 160 9.79 0.12 -14.92
CA LYS A 160 9.23 0.98 -13.86
C LYS A 160 10.26 1.33 -12.77
N PRO A 161 10.26 2.54 -12.20
CA PRO A 161 11.08 2.87 -11.02
C PRO A 161 10.73 1.99 -9.82
N LEU A 162 11.68 1.83 -8.89
CA LEU A 162 11.45 1.18 -7.58
C LEU A 162 10.73 2.10 -6.58
N GLU A 163 10.76 3.42 -6.83
CA GLU A 163 10.17 4.48 -6.02
C GLU A 163 8.81 4.91 -6.61
N GLY A 164 7.85 5.24 -5.75
CA GLY A 164 6.57 5.82 -6.14
C GLY A 164 5.45 4.84 -6.50
N MET A 165 4.24 5.39 -6.62
CA MET A 165 2.96 4.65 -6.69
C MET A 165 2.13 5.04 -7.92
N GLY A 166 1.00 4.35 -8.14
CA GLY A 166 -0.07 4.81 -9.03
C GLY A 166 0.22 4.81 -10.52
N GLY A 167 1.26 4.08 -10.98
CA GLY A 167 1.61 3.99 -12.39
C GLY A 167 2.43 5.17 -12.93
N ASN A 168 3.06 5.96 -12.05
CA ASN A 168 3.99 7.01 -12.49
C ASN A 168 5.26 6.41 -13.13
N SER A 169 5.65 6.95 -14.28
CA SER A 169 6.85 6.53 -15.04
C SER A 169 6.91 5.02 -15.38
N VAL A 170 5.76 4.37 -15.56
CA VAL A 170 5.68 3.00 -16.07
C VAL A 170 5.70 3.05 -17.60
N PHE A 171 6.71 2.43 -18.23
CA PHE A 171 6.89 2.39 -19.68
C PHE A 171 6.78 0.97 -20.22
N HIS A 172 6.00 0.81 -21.28
CA HIS A 172 5.92 -0.43 -22.06
C HIS A 172 6.81 -0.30 -23.31
N VAL A 173 7.67 -1.28 -23.53
CA VAL A 173 8.50 -1.39 -24.74
C VAL A 173 8.18 -2.71 -25.43
N ASP A 174 7.60 -2.60 -26.62
CA ASP A 174 7.28 -3.73 -27.49
C ASP A 174 8.47 -4.19 -28.34
N GLU A 175 8.23 -5.13 -29.24
CA GLU A 175 9.26 -5.74 -30.09
C GLU A 175 9.97 -4.74 -31.02
N LYS A 176 9.40 -3.55 -31.23
CA LYS A 176 9.97 -2.51 -32.09
C LYS A 176 11.05 -1.69 -31.38
N ALA A 177 11.26 -1.88 -30.07
CA ALA A 177 12.23 -1.17 -29.24
C ALA A 177 12.13 0.36 -29.25
N LEU A 178 10.98 0.93 -29.66
CA LEU A 178 10.85 2.37 -29.84
C LEU A 178 11.14 3.10 -28.52
N ASN A 179 12.04 4.06 -28.58
CA ASN A 179 12.54 4.84 -27.44
C ASN A 179 13.25 4.03 -26.33
N LEU A 180 13.57 2.75 -26.51
CA LEU A 180 14.18 1.91 -25.46
C LEU A 180 15.42 2.56 -24.80
N SER A 181 16.37 3.09 -25.57
CA SER A 181 17.58 3.71 -25.01
C SER A 181 17.25 4.91 -24.11
N VAL A 182 16.44 5.86 -24.58
CA VAL A 182 16.09 7.06 -23.81
C VAL A 182 15.19 6.74 -22.61
N ILE A 183 14.31 5.74 -22.72
CA ILE A 183 13.53 5.22 -21.57
C ILE A 183 14.48 4.71 -20.48
N LEU A 184 15.48 3.89 -20.83
CA LEU A 184 16.45 3.39 -19.86
C LEU A 184 17.36 4.49 -19.29
N GLU A 185 17.81 5.44 -20.11
CA GLU A 185 18.63 6.58 -19.68
C GLU A 185 17.88 7.49 -18.68
N VAL A 186 16.62 7.82 -18.97
CA VAL A 186 15.76 8.64 -18.11
C VAL A 186 15.42 7.91 -16.81
N LEU A 187 14.95 6.66 -16.90
CA LEU A 187 14.52 5.89 -15.73
C LEU A 187 15.68 5.57 -14.78
N THR A 188 16.86 5.20 -15.30
CA THR A 188 18.05 4.95 -14.47
C THR A 188 18.79 6.23 -14.04
N LYS A 189 18.34 7.41 -14.48
CA LYS A 189 19.02 8.70 -14.31
C LYS A 189 20.51 8.60 -14.67
N GLY A 190 20.80 8.07 -15.86
CA GLY A 190 22.18 7.81 -16.32
C GLY A 190 22.91 6.73 -15.51
N GLN A 191 22.27 5.59 -15.25
CA GLN A 191 22.81 4.46 -14.48
C GLN A 191 23.12 4.74 -12.99
N THR A 192 22.57 5.81 -12.43
CA THR A 192 22.72 6.14 -11.00
C THR A 192 21.66 5.47 -10.14
N VAL A 193 20.45 5.28 -10.67
CA VAL A 193 19.26 4.71 -9.99
C VAL A 193 18.88 3.35 -10.57
N SER A 194 18.56 2.39 -9.69
CA SER A 194 18.05 1.07 -10.07
C SER A 194 16.57 1.10 -10.40
N ILE A 195 16.20 0.37 -11.45
CA ILE A 195 14.82 0.25 -11.93
C ILE A 195 14.44 -1.22 -12.06
N MET A 196 13.14 -1.49 -12.10
CA MET A 196 12.61 -2.83 -12.36
C MET A 196 12.21 -2.96 -13.83
N ALA A 197 12.59 -4.09 -14.44
CA ALA A 197 12.10 -4.57 -15.71
C ALA A 197 11.29 -5.86 -15.45
N GLN A 198 10.09 -5.98 -16.02
CA GLN A 198 9.24 -7.18 -15.94
C GLN A 198 8.75 -7.56 -17.33
N HIS A 199 8.56 -8.84 -17.61
CA HIS A 199 7.86 -9.25 -18.83
C HIS A 199 6.42 -8.67 -18.84
N TYR A 200 5.97 -8.20 -19.99
CA TYR A 200 4.62 -7.66 -20.15
C TYR A 200 3.56 -8.77 -20.07
N ILE A 201 2.54 -8.56 -19.26
CA ILE A 201 1.44 -9.50 -19.01
C ILE A 201 0.20 -9.01 -19.80
N PRO A 202 -0.14 -9.61 -20.96
CA PRO A 202 -1.18 -9.08 -21.85
C PRO A 202 -2.60 -9.09 -21.26
N GLU A 203 -2.84 -9.92 -20.25
CA GLU A 203 -4.11 -10.03 -19.52
C GLU A 203 -4.56 -8.69 -18.91
N ILE A 204 -3.65 -7.73 -18.66
CA ILE A 204 -3.96 -6.37 -18.20
C ILE A 204 -5.07 -5.68 -19.00
N VAL A 205 -5.16 -5.96 -20.31
CA VAL A 205 -6.16 -5.36 -21.22
C VAL A 205 -7.56 -5.97 -21.03
N HIS A 206 -7.67 -7.11 -20.37
CA HIS A 206 -8.90 -7.91 -20.28
C HIS A 206 -9.34 -8.21 -18.84
N SER A 207 -8.45 -8.71 -17.98
CA SER A 207 -8.73 -8.91 -16.55
C SER A 207 -8.53 -7.65 -15.72
N GLY A 208 -7.83 -6.64 -16.26
CA GLY A 208 -7.29 -5.55 -15.47
C GLY A 208 -6.23 -6.01 -14.47
N ASP A 209 -5.88 -5.08 -13.59
CA ASP A 209 -4.96 -5.27 -12.47
C ASP A 209 -5.75 -5.45 -11.17
N LYS A 210 -5.74 -6.67 -10.62
CA LYS A 210 -6.50 -7.05 -9.41
C LYS A 210 -5.80 -6.55 -8.15
N ARG A 211 -6.42 -5.60 -7.44
CA ARG A 211 -6.09 -5.26 -6.05
C ARG A 211 -6.74 -6.28 -5.12
N ILE A 212 -5.97 -7.21 -4.58
CA ILE A 212 -6.39 -8.13 -3.51
C ILE A 212 -5.92 -7.55 -2.18
N LEU A 213 -6.79 -7.52 -1.17
CA LEU A 213 -6.43 -7.10 0.19
C LEU A 213 -6.16 -8.34 1.06
N LEU A 214 -5.14 -8.26 1.92
CA LEU A 214 -4.83 -9.28 2.91
C LEU A 214 -4.82 -8.66 4.32
N ILE A 215 -5.41 -9.39 5.27
CA ILE A 215 -5.46 -9.06 6.69
C ILE A 215 -4.60 -10.10 7.44
N ASN A 216 -3.48 -9.67 8.00
CA ASN A 216 -2.53 -10.51 8.76
C ASN A 216 -2.09 -11.80 8.03
N GLY A 217 -1.97 -11.71 6.70
CA GLY A 217 -1.62 -12.82 5.81
C GLY A 217 -2.81 -13.51 5.12
N GLU A 218 -4.04 -13.35 5.63
CA GLU A 218 -5.24 -13.98 5.08
C GLU A 218 -5.92 -13.10 4.01
N PRO A 219 -6.29 -13.63 2.83
CA PRO A 219 -6.86 -12.82 1.76
C PRO A 219 -8.37 -12.58 1.92
N VAL A 220 -8.79 -11.33 1.67
CA VAL A 220 -10.20 -10.97 1.47
C VAL A 220 -10.73 -11.74 0.25
N PRO A 221 -11.90 -12.40 0.31
CA PRO A 221 -12.37 -13.30 -0.75
C PRO A 221 -12.75 -12.62 -2.08
N TYR A 222 -12.67 -11.29 -2.15
CA TYR A 222 -12.89 -10.47 -3.34
C TYR A 222 -11.74 -9.47 -3.54
N ALA A 223 -11.45 -9.16 -4.79
CA ALA A 223 -10.52 -8.14 -5.24
C ALA A 223 -11.27 -7.04 -5.98
N LEU A 224 -10.64 -5.87 -6.14
CA LEU A 224 -11.04 -4.90 -7.17
C LEU A 224 -10.18 -5.13 -8.41
N ALA A 225 -10.76 -5.67 -9.48
CA ALA A 225 -10.14 -5.65 -10.80
C ALA A 225 -10.16 -4.22 -11.35
N ARG A 226 -9.01 -3.73 -11.80
CA ARG A 226 -8.86 -2.33 -12.25
C ARG A 226 -8.43 -2.32 -13.72
N ILE A 227 -9.40 -2.09 -14.61
CA ILE A 227 -9.26 -2.28 -16.06
C ILE A 227 -8.86 -0.95 -16.71
N PRO A 228 -7.73 -0.89 -17.46
CA PRO A 228 -7.30 0.33 -18.16
C PRO A 228 -8.36 0.85 -19.15
N VAL A 229 -8.37 2.17 -19.38
CA VAL A 229 -9.16 2.76 -20.46
C VAL A 229 -8.50 2.51 -21.82
N LYS A 230 -9.28 2.49 -22.91
CA LYS A 230 -8.76 2.20 -24.25
C LYS A 230 -7.66 3.20 -24.67
N GLY A 231 -6.43 2.70 -24.80
CA GLY A 231 -5.24 3.50 -25.15
C GLY A 231 -4.35 3.85 -23.95
N GLU A 232 -4.76 3.50 -22.73
CA GLU A 232 -3.94 3.52 -21.52
C GLU A 232 -3.49 2.08 -21.18
N LEU A 233 -2.30 1.96 -20.58
CA LEU A 233 -1.69 0.68 -20.20
C LEU A 233 -1.75 0.43 -18.68
N ARG A 234 -1.98 1.49 -17.90
CA ARG A 234 -1.97 1.46 -16.44
C ARG A 234 -3.35 1.12 -15.89
N GLY A 235 -3.43 0.03 -15.12
CA GLY A 235 -4.64 -0.38 -14.41
C GLY A 235 -4.99 0.49 -13.20
N ASN A 236 -4.18 1.47 -12.81
CA ASN A 236 -4.42 2.21 -11.57
C ASN A 236 -5.66 3.13 -11.66
N LEU A 237 -6.53 3.12 -10.64
CA LEU A 237 -7.69 4.04 -10.57
C LEU A 237 -7.28 5.53 -10.66
N ALA A 238 -6.08 5.87 -10.22
CA ALA A 238 -5.49 7.20 -10.35
C ALA A 238 -5.24 7.64 -11.81
N ALA A 239 -5.07 6.67 -12.72
CA ALA A 239 -4.96 6.89 -14.17
C ALA A 239 -6.33 6.80 -14.90
N GLY A 240 -7.45 6.70 -14.16
CA GLY A 240 -8.80 6.67 -14.73
C GLY A 240 -9.34 5.28 -15.08
N ALA A 241 -8.66 4.20 -14.66
CA ALA A 241 -9.12 2.83 -14.85
C ALA A 241 -10.50 2.56 -14.21
N LYS A 242 -11.29 1.67 -14.82
CA LYS A 242 -12.58 1.21 -14.27
C LYS A 242 -12.32 0.16 -13.18
N GLY A 243 -12.88 0.36 -11.99
CA GLY A 243 -12.96 -0.68 -10.95
C GLY A 243 -14.17 -1.60 -11.15
N GLU A 244 -13.97 -2.90 -10.92
CA GLU A 244 -15.00 -3.94 -10.91
C GLU A 244 -14.68 -4.95 -9.81
N VAL A 245 -15.64 -5.30 -8.94
CA VAL A 245 -15.37 -6.22 -7.82
C VAL A 245 -15.52 -7.66 -8.30
N VAL A 246 -14.48 -8.47 -8.08
CA VAL A 246 -14.39 -9.85 -8.58
C VAL A 246 -14.02 -10.82 -7.45
N PRO A 247 -14.56 -12.04 -7.40
CA PRO A 247 -14.10 -13.06 -6.45
C PRO A 247 -12.66 -13.47 -6.77
N ILE A 248 -11.83 -13.69 -5.73
CA ILE A 248 -10.43 -14.11 -5.96
C ILE A 248 -10.37 -15.57 -6.47
N THR A 249 -9.58 -15.78 -7.52
CA THR A 249 -9.43 -17.08 -8.19
C THR A 249 -8.60 -18.07 -7.37
N ALA A 250 -8.53 -19.33 -7.82
CA ALA A 250 -7.63 -20.32 -7.22
C ALA A 250 -6.15 -19.91 -7.30
N ARG A 251 -5.73 -19.24 -8.40
CA ARG A 251 -4.36 -18.73 -8.55
C ARG A 251 -4.09 -17.55 -7.63
N ASP A 252 -5.04 -16.64 -7.46
CA ASP A 252 -4.95 -15.53 -6.51
C ASP A 252 -4.77 -16.05 -5.08
N ARG A 253 -5.56 -17.06 -4.68
CA ARG A 253 -5.45 -17.73 -3.37
C ARG A 253 -4.07 -18.36 -3.18
N TRP A 254 -3.58 -19.11 -4.18
CA TRP A 254 -2.24 -19.69 -4.13
C TRP A 254 -1.14 -18.63 -3.96
N ILE A 255 -1.22 -17.49 -4.67
CA ILE A 255 -0.27 -16.37 -4.48
C ILE A 255 -0.34 -15.85 -3.03
N CYS A 256 -1.54 -15.71 -2.47
CA CYS A 256 -1.74 -15.29 -1.08
C CYS A 256 -1.17 -16.31 -0.08
N GLU A 257 -1.34 -17.61 -0.33
CA GLU A 257 -0.74 -18.70 0.46
C GLU A 257 0.80 -18.66 0.44
N GLN A 258 1.42 -18.29 -0.69
CA GLN A 258 2.89 -18.17 -0.77
C GLN A 258 3.44 -16.99 0.05
N ILE A 259 2.73 -15.86 0.11
CA ILE A 259 3.22 -14.63 0.76
C ILE A 259 2.74 -14.48 2.22
N GLY A 260 1.54 -14.97 2.53
CA GLY A 260 0.82 -14.73 3.78
C GLY A 260 1.64 -15.01 5.05
N PRO A 261 2.32 -16.17 5.17
CA PRO A 261 3.18 -16.47 6.32
C PRO A 261 4.33 -15.45 6.50
N THR A 262 4.91 -14.94 5.41
CA THR A 262 5.97 -13.92 5.47
C THR A 262 5.41 -12.54 5.84
N LEU A 263 4.22 -12.19 5.35
CA LEU A 263 3.55 -10.93 5.74
C LEU A 263 3.24 -10.94 7.25
N GLN A 264 2.67 -12.03 7.75
CA GLN A 264 2.36 -12.23 9.17
C GLN A 264 3.63 -12.18 10.02
N ALA A 265 4.68 -12.94 9.67
CA ALA A 265 5.95 -12.97 10.39
C ALA A 265 6.69 -11.61 10.39
N LYS A 266 6.39 -10.73 9.43
CA LYS A 266 6.92 -9.35 9.39
C LYS A 266 6.04 -8.31 10.08
N GLY A 267 4.84 -8.65 10.56
CA GLY A 267 3.89 -7.66 11.08
C GLY A 267 3.33 -6.73 10.01
N LEU A 268 3.13 -7.26 8.80
CA LEU A 268 2.45 -6.59 7.69
C LEU A 268 0.95 -6.96 7.74
N TYR A 269 0.26 -6.36 8.71
CA TYR A 269 -1.11 -6.69 9.10
C TYR A 269 -2.19 -6.25 8.10
N PHE A 270 -1.94 -5.25 7.25
CA PHE A 270 -2.84 -4.86 6.17
C PHE A 270 -2.06 -4.56 4.89
N VAL A 271 -2.27 -5.38 3.86
CA VAL A 271 -1.46 -5.36 2.63
C VAL A 271 -2.40 -5.39 1.42
N GLY A 272 -2.04 -4.68 0.35
CA GLY A 272 -2.72 -4.76 -0.94
C GLY A 272 -1.77 -5.28 -2.02
N ILE A 273 -1.95 -6.52 -2.48
CA ILE A 273 -1.18 -7.01 -3.64
C ILE A 273 -1.87 -6.64 -4.95
N ASP A 274 -1.04 -6.46 -5.97
CA ASP A 274 -1.45 -6.14 -7.34
C ASP A 274 -1.11 -7.36 -8.21
N VAL A 275 -2.13 -7.95 -8.82
CA VAL A 275 -2.03 -9.21 -9.59
C VAL A 275 -2.62 -9.04 -10.98
N ILE A 276 -1.83 -9.31 -12.01
CA ILE A 276 -2.24 -9.27 -13.42
C ILE A 276 -2.19 -10.69 -13.97
N GLY A 277 -3.30 -11.17 -14.56
CA GLY A 277 -3.43 -12.58 -14.94
C GLY A 277 -3.14 -13.51 -13.75
N ASP A 278 -2.11 -14.34 -13.91
CA ASP A 278 -1.63 -15.32 -12.93
C ASP A 278 -0.39 -14.85 -12.13
N TYR A 279 0.00 -13.57 -12.22
CA TYR A 279 1.27 -13.07 -11.66
C TYR A 279 1.12 -11.88 -10.71
N LEU A 280 1.83 -11.96 -9.58
CA LEU A 280 2.09 -10.88 -8.63
C LEU A 280 3.03 -9.84 -9.24
N THR A 281 2.66 -8.56 -9.17
CA THR A 281 3.47 -7.46 -9.76
C THR A 281 3.98 -6.45 -8.73
N GLU A 282 3.23 -6.18 -7.65
CA GLU A 282 3.59 -5.31 -6.51
C GLU A 282 2.91 -5.78 -5.20
N ILE A 283 3.54 -5.52 -4.05
CA ILE A 283 3.03 -5.77 -2.70
C ILE A 283 2.94 -4.43 -1.97
N ASN A 284 1.78 -3.77 -1.99
CA ASN A 284 1.58 -2.45 -1.37
C ASN A 284 1.46 -2.62 0.15
N VAL A 285 2.47 -2.19 0.91
CA VAL A 285 2.54 -2.30 2.38
C VAL A 285 2.30 -0.97 3.09
N THR A 286 2.32 0.15 2.38
CA THR A 286 2.26 1.50 2.96
C THR A 286 0.82 1.93 3.27
N SER A 287 0.09 2.41 2.27
CA SER A 287 -1.31 2.85 2.37
C SER A 287 -2.17 2.16 1.29
N PRO A 288 -2.27 0.82 1.27
CA PRO A 288 -3.12 0.13 0.31
C PRO A 288 -4.59 0.55 0.44
N THR A 289 -5.25 0.67 -0.71
CA THR A 289 -6.63 1.18 -0.88
C THR A 289 -7.52 0.18 -1.64
N CYS A 290 -8.74 0.60 -2.01
CA CYS A 290 -9.83 -0.16 -2.63
C CYS A 290 -10.74 -0.93 -1.64
N LEU A 291 -10.61 -0.67 -0.33
CA LEU A 291 -11.47 -1.29 0.69
C LEU A 291 -12.94 -0.87 0.53
N GLN A 292 -13.21 0.43 0.34
CA GLN A 292 -14.59 0.93 0.24
C GLN A 292 -15.33 0.38 -0.98
N GLU A 293 -14.67 0.31 -2.14
CA GLU A 293 -15.26 -0.27 -3.35
C GLU A 293 -15.67 -1.74 -3.13
N ILE A 294 -14.78 -2.58 -2.58
CA ILE A 294 -15.08 -4.00 -2.34
C ILE A 294 -16.17 -4.15 -1.26
N ALA A 295 -16.05 -3.44 -0.14
CA ALA A 295 -17.02 -3.51 0.96
C ALA A 295 -18.43 -3.07 0.53
N LYS A 296 -18.54 -2.05 -0.32
CA LYS A 296 -19.83 -1.54 -0.83
C LYS A 296 -20.58 -2.55 -1.70
N GLU A 297 -19.86 -3.33 -2.51
CA GLU A 297 -20.48 -4.29 -3.44
C GLU A 297 -20.73 -5.66 -2.79
N THR A 298 -19.88 -6.05 -1.83
CA THR A 298 -19.92 -7.38 -1.17
C THR A 298 -20.63 -7.39 0.19
N GLY A 299 -20.78 -6.23 0.84
CA GLY A 299 -21.27 -6.13 2.21
C GLY A 299 -20.27 -6.55 3.30
N LEU A 300 -19.01 -6.82 2.95
CA LEU A 300 -17.98 -7.29 3.89
C LEU A 300 -17.44 -6.17 4.79
N ASP A 301 -17.39 -6.44 6.10
CA ASP A 301 -16.77 -5.55 7.11
C ASP A 301 -15.25 -5.72 7.17
N ILE A 302 -14.58 -5.50 6.03
CA ILE A 302 -13.12 -5.63 5.87
C ILE A 302 -12.37 -4.73 6.87
N ALA A 303 -12.93 -3.53 7.15
CA ALA A 303 -12.35 -2.58 8.09
C ALA A 303 -12.46 -3.06 9.54
N GLY A 304 -13.64 -3.56 9.96
CA GLY A 304 -13.81 -4.15 11.28
C GLY A 304 -13.04 -5.45 11.47
N ASP A 305 -12.91 -6.30 10.46
CA ASP A 305 -12.13 -7.54 10.53
C ASP A 305 -10.63 -7.25 10.73
N TYR A 306 -10.11 -6.23 10.05
CA TYR A 306 -8.74 -5.75 10.28
C TYR A 306 -8.54 -5.27 11.72
N LEU A 307 -9.43 -4.42 12.24
CA LEU A 307 -9.33 -3.90 13.61
C LEU A 307 -9.52 -4.99 14.67
N ARG A 308 -10.46 -5.94 14.46
CA ARG A 308 -10.63 -7.14 15.28
C ARG A 308 -9.43 -8.08 15.22
N CYS A 309 -8.59 -7.99 14.19
CA CYS A 309 -7.30 -8.66 14.15
C CYS A 309 -6.26 -7.93 15.01
N LEU A 310 -6.13 -6.61 14.87
CA LEU A 310 -5.21 -5.80 15.70
C LEU A 310 -5.52 -5.89 17.20
N GLU A 311 -6.81 -5.91 17.57
CA GLU A 311 -7.24 -6.07 18.97
C GLU A 311 -6.83 -7.41 19.57
N LYS A 312 -6.82 -8.50 18.79
CA LYS A 312 -6.32 -9.80 19.23
C LYS A 312 -4.80 -9.79 19.44
N LEU A 313 -4.07 -9.07 18.60
CA LEU A 313 -2.61 -8.96 18.68
C LEU A 313 -2.10 -8.17 19.89
N ILE A 314 -2.96 -7.37 20.55
CA ILE A 314 -2.65 -6.66 21.81
C ILE A 314 -3.06 -7.45 23.06
N ARG A 315 -3.97 -8.42 22.91
CA ARG A 315 -4.51 -9.21 24.03
C ARG A 315 -3.80 -10.55 24.25
N ASN A 316 -2.79 -10.87 23.43
CA ASN A 316 -2.02 -12.11 23.42
C ASN A 316 -0.56 -11.85 23.80
#